data_AF-A0A2D4SIJ8-F1
#
_entry.id   AF-A0A2D4SIJ8-F1
#
_cell.length_a   1.000
_cell.length_b   1.000
_cell.length_c   1.000
_cell.angle_alpha   90.00
_cell.angle_beta   90.00
_cell.angle_gamma   90.00
#
_symmetry.space_group_name_H-M   'P 1'
#
loop_
_entity.id
_entity.type
_entity.pdbx_description
1 polymer ?
#
loop_
_entity_poly.entity_id
_entity_poly.type
_entity_poly.pdbx_seq_one_letter_code
_entity_poly.pdbx_strand_id
1 'polypeptide(L)'
;MTSFDTVDDFLRKTREAKQKQRPDIESLVEETFEDPHIIAITPDLGEQILRLTEKYGDETLRQIALFALGKWFAYHTAYVEELVDTDQTREALNATVDATRVGHCITTLETVGSFSGSDEWIAMVKELAIGTVCDEYNRREDQEETDWGRSADE
;
A
#
# COMPACT_ATOMS: atom_id res chain seq x y z
N MET A 1 12.65 -46.73 23.55
CA MET A 1 12.02 -47.12 22.27
C MET A 1 10.52 -47.14 22.50
N THR A 2 9.81 -46.06 22.18
CA THR A 2 8.35 -46.00 22.27
C THR A 2 7.76 -46.19 20.87
N SER A 3 7.18 -47.37 20.64
CA SER A 3 6.57 -47.80 19.37
C SER A 3 5.35 -46.94 19.02
N PHE A 4 5.15 -46.69 17.71
CA PHE A 4 4.03 -45.95 17.14
C PHE A 4 2.92 -46.93 16.71
N ASP A 5 2.05 -47.32 17.64
CA ASP A 5 1.09 -48.41 17.36
C ASP A 5 -0.27 -47.96 16.81
N THR A 6 -0.48 -46.70 16.41
CA THR A 6 -1.66 -46.30 15.61
C THR A 6 -1.53 -44.90 15.00
N VAL A 7 -2.09 -44.71 13.79
CA VAL A 7 -2.18 -43.41 13.08
C VAL A 7 -2.90 -42.36 13.94
N ASP A 8 -3.92 -42.75 14.69
CA ASP A 8 -4.64 -41.86 15.61
C ASP A 8 -3.77 -41.37 16.78
N ASP A 9 -2.86 -42.21 17.28
CA ASP A 9 -1.95 -41.82 18.35
C ASP A 9 -0.85 -40.87 17.84
N PHE A 10 -0.42 -41.06 16.58
CA PHE A 10 0.45 -40.11 15.88
C PHE A 10 -0.25 -38.77 15.62
N LEU A 11 -1.49 -38.78 15.11
CA LEU A 11 -2.27 -37.57 14.87
C LEU A 11 -2.57 -36.82 16.17
N ARG A 12 -2.90 -37.53 17.26
CA ARG A 12 -3.09 -36.96 18.59
C ARG A 12 -1.81 -36.30 19.11
N LYS A 13 -0.68 -37.01 19.10
CA LYS A 13 0.62 -36.46 19.53
C LYS A 13 1.10 -35.29 18.65
N THR A 14 0.77 -35.32 17.35
CA THR A 14 1.08 -34.21 16.43
C THR A 14 0.21 -32.99 16.71
N ARG A 15 -1.06 -33.19 17.09
CA ARG A 15 -1.96 -32.11 17.52
C ARG A 15 -1.52 -31.51 18.85
N GLU A 16 -1.15 -32.35 19.81
CA GLU A 16 -0.62 -31.94 21.12
C GLU A 16 0.71 -31.19 20.98
N ALA A 17 1.61 -31.65 20.09
CA ALA A 17 2.87 -30.96 19.81
C ALA A 17 2.63 -29.59 19.14
N LYS A 18 1.69 -29.48 18.18
CA LYS A 18 1.30 -28.20 17.58
C LYS A 18 0.63 -27.25 18.58
N GLN A 19 -0.22 -27.77 19.47
CA GLN A 19 -0.82 -26.98 20.55
C GLN A 19 0.20 -26.49 21.57
N LYS A 20 1.25 -27.26 21.83
CA LYS A 20 2.32 -26.89 22.76
C LYS A 20 3.32 -25.89 22.15
N GLN A 21 3.53 -25.92 20.84
CA GLN A 21 4.37 -24.93 20.12
C GLN A 21 3.67 -23.62 19.83
N ARG A 22 2.32 -23.61 19.84
CA ARG A 22 1.54 -22.41 19.54
C ARG A 22 1.81 -21.23 20.48
N PRO A 23 1.93 -21.38 21.81
CA PRO A 23 2.30 -20.29 22.72
C PRO A 23 3.71 -19.76 22.47
N ASP A 24 4.66 -20.66 22.14
CA ASP A 24 6.05 -20.26 21.84
C ASP A 24 6.12 -19.46 20.53
N ILE A 25 5.31 -19.84 19.53
CA ILE A 25 5.18 -19.11 18.27
C ILE A 25 4.42 -17.79 18.49
N GLU A 26 3.36 -17.79 19.29
CA GLU A 26 2.62 -16.57 19.63
C GLU A 26 3.53 -15.56 20.34
N SER A 27 4.35 -15.99 21.31
CA SER A 27 5.36 -15.14 21.97
C SER A 27 6.41 -14.59 21.00
N LEU A 28 6.91 -15.41 20.06
CA LEU A 28 7.89 -14.98 19.05
C LEU A 28 7.29 -13.95 18.07
N VAL A 29 6.02 -14.14 17.72
CA VAL A 29 5.28 -13.25 16.81
C VAL A 29 4.90 -11.95 17.52
N GLU A 30 4.54 -12.00 18.81
CA GLU A 30 4.18 -10.83 19.60
C GLU A 30 5.36 -9.86 19.74
N GLU A 31 6.56 -10.35 20.04
CA GLU A 31 7.80 -9.54 20.03
C GLU A 31 8.06 -8.86 18.68
N THR A 32 7.66 -9.52 17.59
CA THR A 32 7.78 -8.98 16.22
C THR A 32 6.77 -7.84 16.03
N PHE A 33 5.50 -8.03 16.36
CA PHE A 33 4.47 -6.99 16.19
C PHE A 33 4.57 -5.80 17.16
N GLU A 34 5.37 -5.91 18.23
CA GLU A 34 5.69 -4.79 19.12
C GLU A 34 6.79 -3.87 18.57
N ASP A 35 7.50 -4.25 17.50
CA ASP A 35 8.50 -3.39 16.87
C ASP A 35 7.81 -2.28 16.04
N PRO A 36 7.96 -0.99 16.43
CA PRO A 36 7.36 0.13 15.71
C PRO A 36 7.93 0.35 14.30
N HIS A 37 8.99 -0.38 13.92
CA HIS A 37 9.61 -0.32 12.61
C HIS A 37 9.18 -1.45 11.67
N ILE A 38 8.33 -2.38 12.11
CA ILE A 38 7.85 -3.44 11.23
C ILE A 38 6.79 -2.91 10.26
N ILE A 39 7.10 -3.10 8.98
CA ILE A 39 6.20 -2.81 7.87
C ILE A 39 5.59 -4.15 7.44
N ALA A 40 4.34 -4.39 7.82
CA ALA A 40 3.60 -5.57 7.39
C ALA A 40 3.08 -5.34 5.95
N ILE A 41 3.62 -6.09 4.99
CA ILE A 41 3.15 -6.11 3.60
C ILE A 41 2.52 -7.48 3.34
N THR A 42 1.35 -7.50 2.72
CA THR A 42 0.71 -8.77 2.34
C THR A 42 1.53 -9.46 1.25
N PRO A 43 1.62 -10.81 1.24
CA PRO A 43 2.45 -11.52 0.25
C PRO A 43 2.10 -11.20 -1.21
N ASP A 44 0.82 -11.02 -1.52
CA ASP A 44 0.33 -10.68 -2.86
C ASP A 44 0.81 -9.29 -3.33
N LEU A 45 0.88 -8.31 -2.42
CA LEU A 45 1.42 -7.00 -2.70
C LEU A 45 2.94 -7.06 -2.84
N GLY A 46 3.61 -7.85 -1.99
CA GLY A 46 5.05 -8.10 -2.09
C GLY A 46 5.45 -8.66 -3.45
N GLU A 47 4.75 -9.67 -3.94
CA GLU A 47 4.98 -10.24 -5.27
C GLU A 47 4.73 -9.24 -6.41
N GLN A 48 3.71 -8.40 -6.29
CA GLN A 48 3.44 -7.34 -7.27
C GLN A 48 4.57 -6.32 -7.32
N ILE A 49 5.04 -5.87 -6.17
CA ILE A 49 6.16 -4.93 -6.08
C ILE A 49 7.41 -5.55 -6.70
N LEU A 50 7.70 -6.82 -6.42
CA LEU A 50 8.84 -7.53 -7.02
C LEU A 50 8.74 -7.58 -8.55
N ARG A 51 7.59 -7.97 -9.10
CA ARG A 51 7.38 -8.01 -10.56
C ARG A 51 7.55 -6.64 -11.22
N LEU A 52 7.03 -5.59 -10.59
CA LEU A 52 7.20 -4.22 -11.10
C LEU A 52 8.67 -3.77 -11.01
N THR A 53 9.36 -4.11 -9.92
CA THR A 53 10.78 -3.79 -9.73
C THR A 53 11.66 -4.52 -10.72
N GLU A 54 11.35 -5.78 -11.05
CA GLU A 54 12.06 -6.52 -12.10
C GLU A 54 11.90 -5.87 -13.48
N LYS A 55 10.72 -5.30 -13.76
CA LYS A 55 10.40 -4.70 -15.08
C LYS A 55 10.88 -3.26 -15.23
N TYR A 56 10.68 -2.44 -14.19
CA TYR A 56 10.91 -0.99 -14.22
C TYR A 56 12.03 -0.55 -13.27
N GLY A 57 12.77 -1.49 -12.68
CA GLY A 57 13.91 -1.18 -11.83
C GLY A 57 13.56 -0.34 -10.60
N ASP A 58 14.48 0.55 -10.24
CA ASP A 58 14.39 1.42 -9.08
C ASP A 58 13.27 2.47 -9.20
N GLU A 59 12.78 2.77 -10.40
CA GLU A 59 11.62 3.65 -10.60
C GLU A 59 10.38 3.13 -9.86
N THR A 60 10.16 1.82 -9.82
CA THR A 60 9.04 1.23 -9.05
C THR A 60 9.11 1.63 -7.59
N LEU A 61 10.27 1.45 -6.97
CA LEU A 61 10.49 1.75 -5.55
C LEU A 61 10.40 3.26 -5.30
N ARG A 62 10.94 4.08 -6.22
CA ARG A 62 10.85 5.53 -6.17
C ARG A 62 9.40 6.00 -6.19
N GLN A 63 8.59 5.46 -7.09
CA GLN A 63 7.18 5.82 -7.24
C GLN A 63 6.33 5.38 -6.03
N ILE A 64 6.59 4.19 -5.48
CA ILE A 64 5.95 3.73 -4.23
C ILE A 64 6.31 4.67 -3.07
N ALA A 65 7.60 5.03 -2.94
CA ALA A 65 8.05 5.94 -1.90
C ALA A 65 7.41 7.34 -2.04
N LEU A 66 7.39 7.90 -3.25
CA LEU A 66 6.75 9.20 -3.53
C LEU A 66 5.25 9.16 -3.22
N PHE A 67 4.55 8.09 -3.61
CA PHE A 67 3.13 7.92 -3.29
C PHE A 67 2.89 7.88 -1.77
N ALA A 68 3.64 7.04 -1.05
CA ALA A 68 3.50 6.89 0.40
C ALA A 68 3.80 8.19 1.15
N LEU A 69 4.92 8.86 0.82
CA LEU A 69 5.30 10.13 1.40
C LEU A 69 4.28 11.23 1.08
N GLY A 70 3.77 11.29 -0.15
CA GLY A 70 2.75 12.25 -0.56
C GLY A 70 1.45 12.08 0.24
N LYS A 71 1.02 10.84 0.49
CA LYS A 71 -0.12 10.56 1.39
C LYS A 71 0.17 11.01 2.81
N TRP A 72 1.36 10.71 3.33
CA TRP A 72 1.75 11.08 4.69
C TRP A 72 1.83 12.60 4.89
N PHE A 73 2.34 13.32 3.88
CA PHE A 73 2.36 14.77 3.86
C PHE A 73 0.94 15.35 3.94
N ALA A 74 0.03 14.85 3.10
CA ALA A 74 -1.37 15.29 3.09
C ALA A 74 -2.08 15.04 4.43
N TYR A 75 -1.82 13.90 5.07
CA TYR A 75 -2.34 13.62 6.41
C TYR A 75 -1.82 14.62 7.45
N HIS A 76 -0.51 14.92 7.44
CA HIS A 76 0.06 15.89 8.39
C HIS A 76 -0.50 17.29 8.16
N THR A 77 -0.66 17.73 6.91
CA THR A 77 -1.22 19.07 6.64
C THR A 77 -2.67 19.17 7.07
N ALA A 78 -3.50 18.15 6.82
CA ALA A 78 -4.88 18.13 7.28
C ALA A 78 -4.98 18.11 8.81
N TYR A 79 -4.10 17.37 9.47
CA TYR A 79 -4.06 17.32 10.94
C TYR A 79 -3.57 18.63 11.55
N VAL A 80 -2.64 19.34 10.89
CA VAL A 80 -2.23 20.70 11.31
C VAL A 80 -3.43 21.65 11.27
N GLU A 81 -4.25 21.61 10.22
CA GLU A 81 -5.47 22.44 10.12
C GLU A 81 -6.43 22.17 11.30
N GLU A 82 -6.68 20.89 11.61
CA GLU A 82 -7.52 20.49 12.76
C GLU A 82 -6.96 20.98 14.11
N LEU A 83 -5.64 20.88 14.31
CA LEU A 83 -4.98 21.32 15.53
C LEU A 83 -5.03 22.84 15.70
N VAL A 84 -4.94 23.59 14.59
CA VAL A 84 -5.11 25.05 14.60
C VAL A 84 -6.55 25.42 14.94
N ASP A 85 -7.53 24.75 14.35
CA ASP A 85 -8.96 24.99 14.62
C ASP A 85 -9.36 24.68 16.06
N THR A 86 -8.62 23.77 16.72
CA THR A 86 -8.84 23.38 18.13
C THR A 86 -7.93 24.10 19.14
N ASP A 87 -7.22 25.15 18.70
CA ASP A 87 -6.30 25.98 19.51
C ASP A 87 -5.12 25.20 20.14
N GLN A 88 -4.75 24.05 19.56
CA GLN A 88 -3.61 23.22 19.96
C GLN A 88 -2.32 23.66 19.25
N THR A 89 -1.93 24.91 19.48
CA THR A 89 -0.85 25.57 18.71
C THR A 89 0.50 24.84 18.77
N ARG A 90 0.87 24.26 19.92
CA ARG A 90 2.17 23.60 20.09
C ARG A 90 2.25 22.28 19.31
N GLU A 91 1.17 21.52 19.35
CA GLU A 91 0.99 20.27 18.62
C GLU A 91 0.96 20.55 17.11
N ALA A 92 0.26 21.62 16.69
CA ALA A 92 0.24 22.07 15.30
C ALA A 92 1.65 22.41 14.77
N LEU A 93 2.47 23.09 15.59
CA LEU A 93 3.86 23.39 15.24
C LEU A 93 4.69 22.11 15.06
N ASN A 94 4.53 21.13 15.96
CA ASN A 94 5.24 19.86 15.84
C ASN A 94 4.83 19.09 14.57
N ALA A 95 3.52 18.99 14.30
CA ALA A 95 3.00 18.34 13.10
C ALA A 95 3.46 19.06 11.81
N THR A 96 3.63 20.38 11.85
CA THR A 96 4.20 21.17 10.75
C THR A 96 5.68 20.84 10.50
N VAL A 97 6.47 20.67 11.57
CA VAL A 97 7.87 20.25 11.45
C VAL A 97 7.96 18.86 10.81
N ASP A 98 7.10 17.94 11.20
CA ASP A 98 7.06 16.60 10.61
C ASP A 98 6.60 16.62 9.15
N ALA A 99 5.58 17.41 8.80
CA ALA A 99 5.19 17.65 7.41
C ALA A 99 6.36 18.18 6.57
N THR A 100 7.13 19.13 7.12
CA THR A 100 8.30 19.71 6.45
C THR A 100 9.38 18.66 6.19
N ARG A 101 9.63 17.75 7.15
CA ARG A 101 10.57 16.64 6.97
C ARG A 101 10.12 15.69 5.87
N VAL A 102 8.83 15.32 5.84
CA VAL A 102 8.26 14.50 4.77
C VAL A 102 8.42 15.20 3.41
N GLY A 103 8.12 16.51 3.35
CA GLY A 103 8.32 17.32 2.14
C GLY A 103 9.76 17.31 1.65
N HIS A 104 10.74 17.40 2.56
CA HIS A 104 12.15 17.31 2.19
C HIS A 104 12.53 15.94 1.60
N CYS A 105 11.99 14.85 2.13
CA CYS A 105 12.19 13.51 1.57
C CYS A 105 11.61 13.43 0.14
N ILE A 106 10.42 14.00 -0.10
CA ILE A 106 9.81 14.06 -1.43
C ILE A 106 10.72 14.81 -2.40
N THR A 107 11.13 16.04 -2.06
CA THR A 107 12.02 16.83 -2.92
C THR A 107 13.33 16.11 -3.22
N THR A 108 13.88 15.39 -2.24
CA THR A 108 15.12 14.62 -2.43
C THR A 108 14.92 13.50 -3.46
N LEU A 109 13.85 12.71 -3.34
CA LEU A 109 13.54 11.62 -4.27
C LEU A 109 13.20 12.12 -5.69
N GLU A 110 12.55 13.28 -5.79
CA GLU A 110 12.29 13.93 -7.09
C GLU A 110 13.59 14.41 -7.74
N THR A 111 14.53 14.94 -6.95
CA THR A 111 15.79 15.49 -7.45
C THR A 111 16.78 14.41 -7.87
N VAL A 112 16.88 13.32 -7.10
CA VAL A 112 17.77 12.20 -7.43
C VAL A 112 17.30 11.48 -8.70
N GLY A 113 16.00 11.51 -8.99
CA GLY A 113 15.42 10.80 -10.13
C GLY A 113 15.54 9.29 -9.98
N SER A 114 15.44 8.58 -11.09
CA SER A 114 15.68 7.13 -11.14
C SER A 114 16.81 6.80 -12.10
N PHE A 115 17.53 5.73 -11.79
CA PHE A 115 18.61 5.20 -12.61
C PHE A 115 18.11 4.32 -13.76
N SER A 116 16.90 3.75 -13.67
CA SER A 116 16.34 2.83 -14.66
C SER A 116 14.81 2.79 -14.67
N GLY A 117 14.23 2.52 -15.84
CA GLY A 117 12.80 2.23 -16.00
C GLY A 117 11.84 3.42 -16.00
N SER A 118 12.34 4.66 -15.95
CA SER A 118 11.50 5.86 -15.97
C SER A 118 10.68 5.99 -17.26
N ASP A 119 11.27 5.74 -18.42
CA ASP A 119 10.58 5.89 -19.71
C ASP A 119 9.50 4.82 -19.89
N GLU A 120 9.80 3.57 -19.53
CA GLU A 120 8.85 2.46 -19.57
C GLU A 120 7.72 2.64 -18.56
N TRP A 121 8.02 3.16 -17.37
CA TRP A 121 7.02 3.52 -16.38
C TRP A 121 6.09 4.62 -16.90
N ILE A 122 6.66 5.70 -17.46
CA ILE A 122 5.88 6.79 -18.06
C ILE A 122 5.00 6.28 -19.20
N ALA A 123 5.50 5.38 -20.04
CA ALA A 123 4.70 4.76 -21.10
C ALA A 123 3.52 3.95 -20.55
N MET A 124 3.76 3.13 -19.52
CA MET A 124 2.71 2.36 -18.85
C MET A 124 1.65 3.28 -18.22
N VAL A 125 2.06 4.36 -17.55
CA VAL A 125 1.11 5.33 -16.95
C VAL A 125 0.28 6.01 -18.04
N LYS A 126 0.88 6.39 -19.17
CA LYS A 126 0.15 6.98 -20.30
C LYS A 126 -0.90 6.04 -20.87
N GLU A 127 -0.54 4.77 -21.04
CA GLU A 127 -1.47 3.75 -21.54
C GLU A 127 -2.66 3.57 -20.59
N LEU A 128 -2.41 3.48 -19.28
CA LEU A 128 -3.46 3.40 -18.26
C LEU A 128 -4.38 4.64 -18.27
N ALA A 129 -3.80 5.83 -18.37
CA ALA A 129 -4.56 7.08 -18.38
C ALA A 129 -5.44 7.17 -19.63
N ILE A 130 -4.91 6.83 -20.80
CA ILE A 130 -5.68 6.80 -22.06
C ILE A 130 -6.81 5.78 -21.95
N GLY A 131 -6.53 4.56 -21.48
CA GLY A 131 -7.55 3.52 -21.30
C GLY A 131 -8.69 3.98 -20.39
N THR A 132 -8.35 4.56 -19.23
CA THR A 132 -9.34 5.07 -18.28
C THR A 132 -10.22 6.17 -18.89
N VAL A 133 -9.63 7.09 -19.65
CA VAL A 133 -10.38 8.17 -20.31
C VAL A 133 -11.29 7.63 -21.41
N CYS A 134 -10.81 6.68 -22.22
CA CYS A 134 -11.63 6.02 -23.23
C CYS A 134 -12.83 5.27 -22.62
N ASP A 135 -12.60 4.54 -21.53
CA ASP A 135 -13.68 3.82 -20.81
C ASP A 135 -14.73 4.78 -20.25
N GLU A 136 -14.30 5.94 -19.74
CA GLU A 136 -15.19 7.00 -19.29
C GLU A 136 -16.00 7.60 -20.43
N TYR A 137 -15.36 7.86 -21.58
CA TYR A 137 -16.01 8.44 -22.75
C TYR A 137 -17.07 7.50 -23.34
N ASN A 138 -16.73 6.23 -23.52
CA ASN A 138 -17.66 5.21 -24.03
C ASN A 138 -18.88 5.05 -23.10
N ARG A 139 -18.67 5.09 -21.78
CA ARG A 139 -19.78 5.01 -20.81
C ARG A 139 -20.75 6.18 -20.92
N ARG A 140 -20.27 7.36 -21.32
CA ARG A 140 -21.12 8.54 -21.52
C ARG A 140 -21.90 8.46 -22.83
N GLU A 141 -21.27 7.97 -23.90
CA GLU A 141 -21.99 7.71 -25.16
C GLU A 141 -23.11 6.67 -24.96
N ASP A 142 -22.84 5.58 -24.23
CA ASP A 142 -23.86 4.58 -23.89
C ASP A 142 -25.03 5.16 -23.06
N GLN A 143 -24.74 6.11 -22.17
CA GLN A 143 -25.74 6.81 -21.35
C GLN A 143 -26.57 7.81 -22.17
N GLU A 144 -25.93 8.55 -23.08
CA GLU A 144 -26.62 9.48 -23.98
C GLU A 144 -27.52 8.70 -24.95
N GLU A 145 -27.05 7.60 -25.52
CA GLU A 145 -27.84 6.77 -26.46
C GLU A 145 -29.07 6.13 -25.78
N THR A 146 -28.96 5.75 -24.49
CA THR A 146 -30.11 5.26 -23.72
C THR A 146 -31.11 6.35 -23.31
N ASP A 147 -30.67 7.60 -23.12
CA ASP A 147 -31.54 8.73 -22.77
C ASP A 147 -32.30 9.29 -23.99
N TRP A 148 -31.63 9.33 -25.16
CA TRP A 148 -32.27 9.61 -26.45
C TRP A 148 -33.28 8.52 -26.85
N GLY A 149 -32.97 7.25 -26.59
CA GLY A 149 -33.86 6.12 -26.86
C GLY A 149 -35.14 6.16 -26.01
N ARG A 150 -35.07 6.64 -24.77
CA ARG A 150 -36.26 6.84 -23.92
C ARG A 150 -37.10 8.05 -24.31
N SER A 151 -36.46 9.11 -24.79
CA SER A 151 -37.14 10.35 -25.19
C SER A 151 -37.87 10.24 -26.54
N ALA A 152 -37.58 9.21 -27.34
CA ALA A 152 -38.22 8.96 -28.63
C ALA A 152 -39.49 8.09 -28.56
N ASP A 153 -39.76 7.48 -27.39
CA ASP A 153 -40.85 6.53 -27.17
C ASP A 153 -42.02 7.09 -26.29
N GLU A 154 -41.98 8.39 -25.92
CA GLU A 154 -43.08 9.14 -25.27
C GLU A 154 -43.80 10.10 -26.22
#